data_AF-A0A7W9T7G8-F1
#
_entry.id   AF-A0A7W9T7G8-F1
#
_cell.length_a   1.000
_cell.length_b   1.000
_cell.length_c   1.000
_cell.angle_alpha   90.00
_cell.angle_beta   90.00
_cell.angle_gamma   90.00
#
_symmetry.space_group_name_H-M   'P 1'
#
loop_
_entity.id
_entity.type
_entity.pdbx_description
1 polymer ?
#
loop_
_entity_poly.entity_id
_entity_poly.type
_entity_poly.pdbx_seq_one_letter_code
_entity_poly.pdbx_strand_id
1 'polypeptide(L)'
;MRLSVRRNSRANPLLAVLAVSAAAVTALAVPSSASAAPAAPAAVDCASGHICFWTGANFTGSKCSWDVADPDWQSGAVRCSWAATTNVKSVWNAGTSSSTGVAYYRGANYSDRVGCTRQQHGGNLAGTYKVRSHRWISGSCG
;
A
#
# COMPACT_ATOMS: atom_id res chain seq x y z
N MET A 1 2.78 50.76 23.82
CA MET A 1 2.35 50.82 22.41
C MET A 1 0.86 51.19 22.40
N ARG A 2 0.51 52.46 22.13
CA ARG A 2 -0.86 52.98 22.26
C ARG A 2 -1.32 53.63 20.95
N LEU A 3 -2.47 53.12 20.48
CA LEU A 3 -3.59 53.79 19.81
C LEU A 3 -3.40 54.47 18.44
N SER A 4 -3.79 53.69 17.42
CA SER A 4 -4.87 53.97 16.46
C SER A 4 -5.24 55.43 16.17
N VAL A 5 -5.04 55.81 14.91
CA VAL A 5 -5.58 57.00 14.25
C VAL A 5 -7.10 56.86 14.07
N ARG A 6 -7.85 57.82 14.61
CA ARG A 6 -9.22 58.16 14.18
C ARG A 6 -9.19 59.52 13.47
N ARG A 7 -9.94 59.65 12.37
CA ARG A 7 -10.71 60.86 11.96
C ARG A 7 -11.54 60.49 10.73
N ASN A 8 -12.84 60.32 10.91
CA ASN A 8 -13.94 61.31 10.81
C ASN A 8 -14.43 61.45 9.35
N SER A 9 -15.53 60.77 8.99
CA SER A 9 -16.91 61.27 9.08
C SER A 9 -17.30 62.12 7.87
N ARG A 10 -18.34 61.67 7.14
CA ARG A 10 -19.60 62.43 6.93
C ARG A 10 -20.64 61.54 6.23
N ALA A 11 -21.81 61.44 6.86
CA ALA A 11 -23.07 60.93 6.32
C ALA A 11 -23.57 61.86 5.20
N ASN A 12 -24.33 61.42 4.21
CA ASN A 12 -25.81 61.20 4.14
C ASN A 12 -26.17 61.27 2.62
N PRO A 13 -27.40 61.09 2.09
CA PRO A 13 -28.64 60.52 2.62
C PRO A 13 -29.29 59.44 1.71
N LEU A 14 -30.40 58.89 2.21
CA LEU A 14 -31.36 57.99 1.57
C LEU A 14 -31.89 58.46 0.20
N LEU A 15 -32.08 57.52 -0.73
CA LEU A 15 -33.14 57.54 -1.74
C LEU A 15 -33.52 56.09 -2.11
N ALA A 16 -34.73 55.71 -1.73
CA ALA A 16 -35.36 54.46 -2.12
C ALA A 16 -36.02 54.64 -3.50
N VAL A 17 -35.77 53.73 -4.44
CA VAL A 17 -36.66 53.49 -5.60
C VAL A 17 -36.65 51.99 -5.93
N LEU A 18 -37.86 51.43 -5.98
CA LEU A 18 -38.18 50.09 -6.46
C LEU A 18 -37.73 49.89 -7.91
N ALA A 19 -37.10 48.74 -8.21
CA ALA A 19 -37.25 48.08 -9.49
C ALA A 19 -37.14 46.56 -9.30
N VAL A 20 -38.29 45.90 -9.35
CA VAL A 20 -38.39 44.45 -9.52
C VAL A 20 -37.82 44.12 -10.89
N SER A 21 -36.81 43.27 -10.95
CA SER A 21 -36.34 42.64 -12.19
C SER A 21 -35.99 41.20 -11.86
N ALA A 22 -36.85 40.29 -12.31
CA ALA A 22 -36.67 38.86 -12.21
C ALA A 22 -35.45 38.45 -13.05
N ALA A 23 -34.31 38.23 -12.39
CA ALA A 23 -33.18 37.54 -13.00
C ALA A 23 -33.35 36.04 -12.73
N ALA A 24 -33.71 35.28 -13.77
CA ALA A 24 -33.70 33.83 -13.72
C ALA A 24 -32.25 33.37 -13.50
N VAL A 25 -31.93 32.95 -12.28
CA VAL A 25 -30.65 32.33 -11.95
C VAL A 25 -30.71 30.90 -12.48
N THR A 26 -30.13 30.65 -13.66
CA THR A 26 -29.84 29.29 -14.09
C THR A 26 -28.76 28.74 -13.15
N ALA A 27 -29.19 27.95 -12.17
CA ALA A 27 -28.29 27.19 -11.32
C ALA A 27 -27.51 26.21 -12.20
N LEU A 28 -26.26 26.54 -12.50
CA LEU A 28 -25.30 25.58 -13.04
C LEU A 28 -25.10 24.51 -11.96
N ALA A 29 -25.67 23.33 -12.18
CA ALA A 29 -25.39 22.16 -11.37
C ALA A 29 -23.91 21.84 -11.52
N VAL A 30 -23.13 22.20 -10.51
CA VAL A 30 -21.72 21.78 -10.40
C VAL A 30 -21.77 20.25 -10.25
N PRO A 31 -21.14 19.47 -11.14
CA PRO A 31 -21.08 18.03 -10.94
C PRO A 31 -20.29 17.77 -9.67
N SER A 32 -21.01 17.32 -8.63
CA SER A 32 -20.41 16.86 -7.39
C SER A 32 -19.49 15.70 -7.76
N SER A 33 -18.18 15.93 -7.64
CA SER A 33 -17.18 14.92 -7.93
C SER A 33 -17.36 13.80 -6.90
N ALA A 34 -18.00 12.70 -7.31
CA ALA A 34 -18.10 11.52 -6.48
C ALA A 34 -16.68 11.00 -6.23
N SER A 35 -16.13 11.31 -5.05
CA SER A 35 -14.86 10.76 -4.62
C SER A 35 -15.07 9.26 -4.44
N ALA A 36 -14.56 8.46 -5.38
CA ALA A 36 -14.60 7.01 -5.26
C ALA A 36 -13.92 6.62 -3.93
N ALA A 37 -14.68 5.98 -3.04
CA ALA A 37 -14.10 5.40 -1.84
C ALA A 37 -13.00 4.41 -2.27
N PRO A 38 -11.84 4.37 -1.59
CA PRO A 38 -10.82 3.38 -1.90
C PRO A 38 -11.46 1.99 -1.84
N ALA A 39 -11.34 1.23 -2.93
CA ALA A 39 -11.79 -0.15 -2.93
C ALA A 39 -11.10 -0.88 -1.76
N ALA A 40 -11.88 -1.58 -0.94
CA ALA A 40 -11.32 -2.45 0.07
C ALA A 40 -10.31 -3.39 -0.62
N PRO A 41 -9.10 -3.58 -0.06
CA PRO A 41 -8.12 -4.46 -0.69
C PRO A 41 -8.75 -5.83 -0.85
N ALA A 42 -8.75 -6.35 -2.08
CA ALA A 42 -9.13 -7.74 -2.32
C ALA A 42 -8.28 -8.63 -1.40
N ALA A 43 -8.91 -9.63 -0.79
CA ALA A 43 -8.21 -10.57 0.08
C ALA A 43 -7.01 -11.15 -0.69
N VAL A 44 -5.81 -11.02 -0.11
CA VAL A 44 -4.60 -11.56 -0.73
C VAL A 44 -4.69 -13.08 -0.66
N ASP A 45 -4.54 -13.74 -1.81
CA ASP A 45 -4.59 -15.20 -1.93
C ASP A 45 -3.32 -15.85 -1.34
N CYS A 46 -3.22 -15.84 -0.01
CA CYS A 46 -2.18 -16.49 0.76
C CYS A 46 -2.80 -17.15 2.00
N ALA A 47 -2.64 -18.47 2.10
CA ALA A 47 -3.22 -19.23 3.20
C ALA A 47 -2.67 -18.77 4.57
N SER A 48 -3.54 -18.77 5.58
CA SER A 48 -3.13 -18.47 6.96
C SER A 48 -1.99 -19.41 7.40
N GLY A 49 -0.94 -18.84 8.01
CA GLY A 49 0.28 -19.55 8.38
C GLY A 49 1.39 -19.51 7.32
N HIS A 50 1.10 -19.08 6.09
CA HIS A 50 2.05 -19.15 4.99
C HIS A 50 2.76 -17.81 4.71
N ILE A 51 3.92 -17.90 4.07
CA ILE A 51 4.52 -16.82 3.27
C ILE A 51 4.23 -17.08 1.80
N CYS A 52 3.87 -16.03 1.06
CA CYS A 52 3.62 -16.11 -0.37
C CYS A 52 4.43 -15.08 -1.14
N PHE A 53 4.95 -15.48 -2.29
CA PHE A 53 5.72 -14.65 -3.20
C PHE A 53 5.18 -14.76 -4.62
N TRP A 54 5.23 -13.64 -5.34
CA TRP A 54 4.69 -13.54 -6.69
C TRP A 54 5.69 -12.93 -7.67
N THR A 55 5.60 -13.37 -8.92
CA THR A 55 6.38 -12.81 -10.04
C THR A 55 5.86 -11.45 -10.52
N GLY A 56 4.61 -11.10 -10.21
CA GLY A 56 3.98 -9.82 -10.52
C GLY A 56 3.89 -8.88 -9.31
N ALA A 57 3.69 -7.59 -9.58
CA ALA A 57 3.35 -6.61 -8.55
C ALA A 57 1.89 -6.80 -8.10
N ASN A 58 1.54 -6.27 -6.93
CA ASN A 58 0.19 -6.32 -6.37
C ASN A 58 -0.38 -7.75 -6.31
N PHE A 59 0.47 -8.72 -5.95
CA PHE A 59 0.10 -10.13 -5.74
C PHE A 59 -0.42 -10.84 -7.01
N THR A 60 0.09 -10.45 -8.18
CA THR A 60 -0.31 -11.03 -9.49
C THR A 60 0.75 -11.98 -10.06
N GLY A 61 0.39 -12.74 -11.10
CA GLY A 61 1.31 -13.66 -11.77
C GLY A 61 1.46 -14.98 -11.03
N SER A 62 2.58 -15.68 -11.27
CA SER A 62 2.84 -16.98 -10.67
C SER A 62 3.14 -16.83 -9.18
N LYS A 63 2.44 -17.60 -8.36
CA LYS A 63 2.58 -17.64 -6.90
C LYS A 63 3.41 -18.83 -6.47
N CYS A 64 4.17 -18.65 -5.40
CA CYS A 64 4.62 -19.73 -4.55
C CYS A 64 4.29 -19.44 -3.09
N SER A 65 4.09 -20.51 -2.32
CA SER A 65 3.66 -20.43 -0.93
C SER A 65 4.29 -21.53 -0.10
N TRP A 66 4.63 -21.20 1.15
CA TRP A 66 5.23 -22.11 2.12
C TRP A 66 4.69 -21.83 3.51
N ASP A 67 4.43 -22.89 4.26
CA ASP A 67 4.11 -22.90 5.69
C ASP A 67 5.34 -23.12 6.58
N VAL A 68 6.50 -23.43 5.97
CA VAL A 68 7.77 -23.74 6.63
C VAL A 68 8.94 -23.02 5.97
N ALA A 69 10.06 -22.88 6.70
CA ALA A 69 11.31 -22.37 6.15
C ALA A 69 11.81 -23.24 4.98
N ASP A 70 12.33 -22.59 3.95
CA ASP A 70 12.88 -23.26 2.77
C ASP A 70 14.31 -22.76 2.48
N PRO A 71 15.33 -23.63 2.61
CA PRO A 71 16.73 -23.27 2.35
C PRO A 71 17.08 -23.18 0.85
N ASP A 72 16.28 -23.72 -0.08
CA ASP A 72 16.54 -23.61 -1.51
C ASP A 72 15.28 -23.86 -2.36
N TRP A 73 14.68 -22.80 -2.89
CA TRP A 73 13.43 -22.85 -3.67
C TRP A 73 13.56 -23.62 -4.99
N GLN A 74 14.78 -23.97 -5.38
CA GLN A 74 15.08 -24.73 -6.61
C GLN A 74 15.19 -26.24 -6.35
N SER A 75 15.47 -26.67 -5.12
CA SER A 75 15.74 -28.07 -4.79
C SER A 75 14.91 -28.61 -3.63
N GLY A 76 14.29 -27.73 -2.83
CA GLY A 76 13.43 -28.03 -1.70
C GLY A 76 12.14 -28.78 -2.06
N ALA A 77 11.32 -29.02 -1.03
CA ALA A 77 10.06 -29.75 -1.15
C ALA A 77 9.03 -29.00 -2.02
N VAL A 78 8.98 -27.67 -1.88
CA VAL A 78 8.19 -26.79 -2.74
C VAL A 78 9.13 -26.18 -3.76
N ARG A 79 8.96 -26.55 -5.02
CA ARG A 79 9.78 -26.04 -6.13
C ARG A 79 9.01 -25.03 -6.95
N CYS A 80 9.52 -23.82 -6.98
CA CYS A 80 8.97 -22.76 -7.78
C CYS A 80 9.63 -22.77 -9.14
N SER A 81 8.89 -23.17 -10.18
CA SER A 81 9.40 -23.26 -11.56
C SER A 81 10.04 -21.96 -12.05
N TRP A 82 9.61 -20.81 -11.52
CA TRP A 82 10.09 -19.49 -11.87
C TRP A 82 11.23 -18.98 -10.97
N ALA A 83 11.52 -19.57 -9.81
CA ALA A 83 12.46 -19.00 -8.84
C ALA A 83 13.91 -18.89 -9.36
N ALA A 84 14.30 -19.78 -10.27
CA ALA A 84 15.61 -19.74 -10.92
C ALA A 84 15.71 -18.64 -11.99
N THR A 85 14.60 -18.24 -12.61
CA THR A 85 14.59 -17.43 -13.84
C THR A 85 13.98 -16.06 -13.66
N THR A 86 13.11 -15.87 -12.66
CA THR A 86 12.23 -14.70 -12.55
C THR A 86 12.42 -13.97 -11.23
N ASN A 87 12.41 -12.64 -11.28
CA ASN A 87 12.49 -11.81 -10.10
C ASN A 87 11.16 -11.80 -9.35
N VAL A 88 11.23 -11.72 -8.02
CA VAL A 88 10.06 -11.57 -7.16
C VAL A 88 9.64 -10.11 -7.13
N LYS A 89 8.35 -9.83 -7.33
CA LYS A 89 7.82 -8.48 -7.38
C LYS A 89 6.84 -8.14 -6.26
N SER A 90 6.25 -9.12 -5.59
CA SER A 90 5.47 -8.87 -4.38
C SER A 90 5.50 -10.05 -3.41
N VAL A 91 5.21 -9.76 -2.14
CA VAL A 91 5.25 -10.72 -1.03
C VAL A 91 4.13 -10.42 -0.03
N TRP A 92 3.58 -11.46 0.59
CA TRP A 92 2.63 -11.36 1.69
C TRP A 92 2.92 -12.43 2.72
N ASN A 93 3.10 -12.02 3.97
CA ASN A 93 3.31 -12.91 5.12
C ASN A 93 1.99 -13.07 5.87
N ALA A 94 1.28 -14.16 5.62
CA ALA A 94 0.05 -14.55 6.31
C ALA A 94 0.34 -15.41 7.56
N GLY A 95 1.58 -15.44 8.07
CA GLY A 95 1.94 -16.18 9.27
C GLY A 95 1.08 -15.80 10.48
N THR A 96 0.88 -16.72 11.41
CA THR A 96 0.03 -16.53 12.60
C THR A 96 0.66 -17.06 13.90
N SER A 97 1.94 -17.46 13.84
CA SER A 97 2.67 -18.08 14.94
C SER A 97 3.53 -17.06 15.73
N SER A 98 4.39 -17.54 16.63
CA SER A 98 5.29 -16.73 17.48
C SER A 98 6.38 -15.98 16.71
N SER A 99 6.67 -16.37 15.46
CA SER A 99 7.56 -15.63 14.58
C SER A 99 6.89 -14.38 14.05
N THR A 100 7.55 -13.26 14.21
CA THR A 100 7.02 -11.93 13.93
C THR A 100 7.34 -11.44 12.52
N GLY A 101 8.18 -12.16 11.76
CA GLY A 101 8.45 -11.88 10.36
C GLY A 101 9.08 -13.05 9.60
N VAL A 102 9.25 -12.85 8.30
CA VAL A 102 9.96 -13.77 7.41
C VAL A 102 11.08 -13.02 6.69
N ALA A 103 12.32 -13.48 6.82
CA ALA A 103 13.45 -12.99 6.06
C ALA A 103 13.66 -13.82 4.79
N TYR A 104 14.08 -13.15 3.73
CA TYR A 104 14.33 -13.79 2.43
C TYR A 104 15.63 -13.30 1.79
N TYR A 105 16.18 -14.18 0.97
CA TYR A 105 17.61 -14.26 0.66
C TYR A 105 17.83 -14.56 -0.82
N ARG A 106 18.89 -13.98 -1.42
CA ARG A 106 19.28 -14.26 -2.81
C ARG A 106 19.96 -15.62 -2.96
N GLY A 107 20.70 -16.03 -1.93
CA GLY A 107 21.39 -17.31 -1.92
C GLY A 107 20.56 -18.43 -1.30
N ALA A 108 20.98 -19.66 -1.56
CA ALA A 108 20.50 -20.82 -0.81
C ALA A 108 21.06 -20.78 0.63
N ASN A 109 20.47 -21.58 1.52
CA ASN A 109 20.88 -21.71 2.91
C ASN A 109 20.93 -20.37 3.66
N TYR A 110 20.02 -19.46 3.34
CA TYR A 110 19.83 -18.18 4.02
C TYR A 110 21.02 -17.21 3.93
N SER A 111 21.73 -17.21 2.80
CA SER A 111 22.79 -16.25 2.50
C SER A 111 22.31 -15.06 1.68
N ASP A 112 22.95 -13.89 1.86
CA ASP A 112 22.62 -12.64 1.16
C ASP A 112 21.19 -12.16 1.38
N ARG A 113 20.87 -11.75 2.62
CA ARG A 113 19.56 -11.19 3.00
C ARG A 113 19.27 -9.95 2.15
N VAL A 114 18.10 -9.94 1.51
CA VAL A 114 17.64 -8.80 0.69
C VAL A 114 16.41 -8.11 1.24
N GLY A 115 15.71 -8.75 2.15
CA GLY A 115 14.57 -8.14 2.79
C GLY A 115 13.89 -9.08 3.76
N CYS A 116 12.73 -8.65 4.18
CA CYS A 116 11.91 -9.31 5.16
C CYS A 116 10.53 -8.67 5.21
N THR A 117 9.54 -9.43 5.66
CA THR A 117 8.15 -9.01 5.73
C THR A 117 7.58 -9.39 7.09
N ARG A 118 7.07 -8.40 7.82
CA ARG A 118 6.40 -8.60 9.11
C ARG A 118 5.17 -9.48 8.93
N GLN A 119 4.79 -10.15 10.00
CA GLN A 119 3.55 -10.93 10.05
C GLN A 119 2.32 -10.06 9.71
N GLN A 120 1.36 -10.60 8.96
CA GLN A 120 0.15 -9.92 8.49
C GLN A 120 0.44 -8.65 7.67
N HIS A 121 1.57 -8.61 6.97
CA HIS A 121 1.95 -7.51 6.09
C HIS A 121 2.45 -8.04 4.75
N GLY A 122 2.52 -7.14 3.78
CA GLY A 122 3.06 -7.42 2.46
C GLY A 122 3.04 -6.19 1.57
N GLY A 123 3.49 -6.37 0.33
CA GLY A 123 3.53 -5.30 -0.65
C GLY A 123 4.46 -5.61 -1.82
N ASN A 124 4.73 -4.57 -2.60
CA ASN A 124 5.66 -4.66 -3.73
C ASN A 124 7.11 -4.63 -3.26
N LEU A 125 7.91 -5.47 -3.89
CA LEU A 125 9.36 -5.47 -3.76
C LEU A 125 9.98 -4.66 -4.91
N ALA A 126 11.27 -4.38 -4.81
CA ALA A 126 11.99 -3.68 -5.87
C ALA A 126 11.92 -4.40 -7.24
N GLY A 127 11.69 -5.71 -7.27
CA GLY A 127 11.53 -6.46 -8.52
C GLY A 127 12.84 -6.70 -9.29
N THR A 128 13.98 -6.37 -8.69
CA THR A 128 15.31 -6.42 -9.32
C THR A 128 16.13 -7.65 -8.97
N TYR A 129 15.58 -8.55 -8.15
CA TYR A 129 16.30 -9.72 -7.67
C TYR A 129 15.42 -10.97 -7.60
N LYS A 130 16.10 -12.12 -7.65
CA LYS A 130 15.53 -13.44 -7.38
C LYS A 130 15.67 -13.75 -5.90
N VAL A 131 14.75 -14.54 -5.38
CA VAL A 131 14.84 -15.08 -4.02
C VAL A 131 15.05 -16.58 -4.15
N ARG A 132 15.94 -17.10 -3.32
CA ARG A 132 16.32 -18.51 -3.34
C ARG A 132 16.10 -19.21 -2.01
N SER A 133 16.01 -18.48 -0.90
CA SER A 133 15.66 -19.09 0.38
C SER A 133 14.92 -18.10 1.28
N HIS A 134 14.19 -18.63 2.27
CA HIS A 134 13.50 -17.83 3.27
C HIS A 134 13.33 -18.57 4.59
N ARG A 135 13.24 -17.83 5.70
CA ARG A 135 12.95 -18.40 7.03
C ARG A 135 12.19 -17.44 7.92
N TRP A 136 11.47 -18.01 8.87
CA TRP A 136 10.76 -17.29 9.91
C TRP A 136 11.79 -16.75 10.91
N ILE A 137 11.59 -15.51 11.35
CA ILE A 137 12.47 -14.79 12.27
C ILE A 137 11.66 -14.07 13.34
N SER A 138 12.36 -13.67 14.40
CA SER A 138 11.85 -12.76 15.44
C SER A 138 12.86 -11.62 15.69
N GLY A 139 12.37 -10.42 16.03
CA GLY A 139 13.15 -9.21 16.25
C GLY A 139 13.17 -8.21 15.09
N SER A 140 14.34 -7.98 14.48
CA SER A 140 14.43 -6.94 13.44
C SER A 140 13.88 -7.44 12.10
N CYS A 141 12.75 -6.83 11.73
CA CYS A 141 11.86 -7.06 10.59
C CYS A 141 10.67 -8.00 10.84
N GLY A 142 10.22 -7.97 12.09
CA GLY A 142 9.48 -9.04 12.70
C GLY A 142 10.37 -9.60 13.75
#